data_AF-A0A1X7SXP0-F1
#
_entry.id   AF-A0A1X7SXP0-F1
#
_cell.length_a   1.000
_cell.length_b   1.000
_cell.length_c   1.000
_cell.angle_alpha   90.00
_cell.angle_beta   90.00
_cell.angle_gamma   90.00
#
_symmetry.space_group_name_H-M   'P 1'
#
loop_
_entity.id
_entity.type
_entity.pdbx_description
1 polymer ?
#
loop_
_entity_poly.entity_id
_entity_poly.type
_entity_poly.pdbx_seq_one_letter_code
_entity_poly.pdbx_strand_id
1 'polypeptide(L)' 'MDKHLTQIQQHQEKDPVLKRHGIPREVVSDNGPQYASSLFKEFSNQYGFHHNTSSPRYPQAN' A
#
# COMPACT_ATOMS: atom_id res chain seq x y z
N MET A 1 -9.36 9.64 23.68
CA MET A 1 -10.07 8.66 22.82
C MET A 1 -9.75 9.03 21.40
N ASP A 2 -8.84 8.26 20.81
CA ASP A 2 -7.87 8.66 19.80
C ASP A 2 -8.48 9.16 18.49
N LYS A 3 -8.32 10.46 18.22
CA LYS A 3 -8.59 11.09 16.91
C LYS A 3 -7.60 10.65 15.82
N HIS A 4 -6.69 9.73 16.12
CA HIS A 4 -5.60 9.30 15.23
C HIS A 4 -5.97 8.12 14.34
N LEU A 5 -6.99 7.33 14.73
CA LEU A 5 -7.44 6.17 13.95
C LEU A 5 -8.33 6.57 12.76
N THR A 6 -8.95 7.75 12.79
CA THR A 6 -9.91 8.19 11.77
C THR A 6 -9.27 8.74 10.48
N GLN A 7 -7.99 9.12 10.47
CA GLN A 7 -7.35 9.64 9.25
C GLN A 7 -7.08 8.56 8.20
N ILE A 8 -6.88 7.31 8.62
CA ILE A 8 -6.69 6.16 7.73
C ILE A 8 -8.00 5.82 7.03
N GLN A 9 -9.12 5.95 7.75
CA GLN A 9 -10.47 5.76 7.22
C GLN A 9 -10.85 6.84 6.17
N GLN A 10 -10.39 8.08 6.30
CA GLN A 10 -10.82 9.17 5.40
C GLN A 10 -10.23 9.09 3.97
N HIS A 11 -9.12 8.37 3.77
CA HIS A 11 -8.60 8.10 2.43
C HIS A 11 -9.30 6.92 1.73
N GLN A 12 -10.06 6.10 2.47
CA GLN A 12 -10.75 4.90 1.95
C GLN A 12 -11.92 5.23 1.02
N GLU A 13 -12.41 6.48 1.01
CA GLU A 13 -13.63 6.79 0.27
C GLU A 13 -13.41 7.14 -1.20
N LYS A 14 -12.17 7.36 -1.65
CA LYS A 14 -11.92 7.92 -3.00
C LYS A 14 -11.34 6.94 -4.00
N ASP A 15 -10.87 5.76 -3.56
CA ASP A 15 -10.38 4.74 -4.48
C ASP A 15 -11.49 3.71 -4.78
N PRO A 16 -12.02 3.67 -6.03
CA PRO A 16 -13.06 2.71 -6.40
C PRO A 16 -12.61 1.25 -6.30
N VAL A 17 -11.30 0.97 -6.38
CA VAL A 17 -10.73 -0.37 -6.25
C VAL A 17 -10.80 -0.82 -4.79
N LEU A 18 -10.35 0.01 -3.85
CA LEU A 18 -10.41 -0.31 -2.41
C LEU A 18 -11.86 -0.40 -1.92
N LYS A 19 -12.78 0.43 -2.44
CA LYS A 19 -14.22 0.32 -2.11
C LYS A 19 -14.83 -1.01 -2.51
N ARG A 20 -14.42 -1.55 -3.67
CA ARG A 20 -14.98 -2.79 -4.22
C ARG A 20 -14.33 -4.04 -3.63
N HIS A 21 -13.04 -3.96 -3.30
CA HIS A 21 -12.23 -5.14 -2.96
C HIS A 21 -11.68 -5.14 -1.53
N GLY A 22 -11.77 -4.01 -0.81
CA GLY A 22 -11.16 -3.82 0.50
C GLY A 22 -9.64 -3.60 0.40
N ILE A 23 -8.98 -3.63 1.55
CA ILE A 23 -7.52 -3.58 1.62
C ILE A 23 -6.94 -4.95 1.22
N PRO A 24 -6.01 -5.01 0.27
CA PRO A 24 -5.36 -6.26 -0.10
C PRO A 24 -4.51 -6.80 1.06
N ARG A 25 -4.36 -8.13 1.15
CA ARG A 25 -3.42 -8.72 2.11
C ARG A 25 -1.96 -8.47 1.73
N GLU A 26 -1.68 -8.41 0.43
CA GLU A 26 -0.34 -8.23 -0.12
C GLU A 26 -0.38 -7.33 -1.37
N VAL A 27 0.62 -6.47 -1.51
CA VAL A 27 0.87 -5.62 -2.67
C VAL A 27 2.27 -5.93 -3.17
N VAL A 28 2.38 -6.25 -4.46
CA VAL A 28 3.66 -6.43 -5.14
C VAL A 28 3.86 -5.25 -6.10
N SER A 29 4.98 -4.55 -5.99
CA SER A 29 5.33 -3.45 -6.90
C SER A 29 6.74 -3.64 -7.47
N ASP A 30 7.10 -2.83 -8.45
CA ASP A 30 8.51 -2.69 -8.84
C ASP A 30 9.36 -2.06 -7.71
N ASN A 31 10.68 -2.09 -7.90
CA ASN A 31 11.67 -1.42 -7.04
C ASN A 31 11.80 0.08 -7.33
N GLY A 32 10.76 0.72 -7.88
CA GLY A 32 10.74 2.16 -8.11
C GLY A 32 10.95 2.93 -6.81
N PRO A 33 11.63 4.08 -6.84
CA PRO A 33 11.93 4.88 -5.65
C PRO A 33 10.67 5.32 -4.89
N GLN A 34 9.52 5.43 -5.59
CA GLN A 34 8.23 5.71 -4.97
C GLN A 34 7.77 4.61 -4.00
N TYR A 35 8.07 3.34 -4.30
CA TYR A 35 7.68 2.18 -3.49
C TYR A 35 8.77 1.72 -2.52
N ALA A 36 10.04 2.07 -2.79
CA ALA A 36 11.15 1.83 -1.88
C ALA A 36 11.28 2.90 -0.76
N SER A 37 10.42 3.92 -0.75
CA SER A 37 10.46 5.00 0.23
C SER A 37 9.99 4.56 1.62
N SER A 38 10.54 5.18 2.67
CA SER A 38 10.09 4.99 4.05
C SER A 38 8.61 5.34 4.24
N LEU A 39 8.13 6.33 3.49
CA LEU A 39 6.73 6.75 3.46
C LEU A 39 5.81 5.62 2.99
N PHE A 40 6.22 4.87 1.96
CA PHE A 40 5.44 3.74 1.48
C PHE A 40 5.43 2.56 2.47
N LYS A 41 6.53 2.38 3.21
CA LYS A 41 6.60 1.41 4.31
C LYS A 41 5.69 1.79 5.48
N GLU A 42 5.63 3.07 5.83
CA GLU A 42 4.70 3.56 6.85
C GLU A 42 3.25 3.37 6.39
N PHE A 43 2.96 3.68 5.12
CA PHE A 43 1.66 3.46 4.50
C PHE A 43 1.25 1.98 4.54
N SER A 44 2.12 1.04 4.16
CA SER A 44 1.78 -0.39 4.18
C SER A 44 1.50 -0.90 5.60
N ASN A 45 2.31 -0.47 6.58
CA ASN A 45 2.07 -0.78 7.99
C ASN A 45 0.75 -0.19 8.51
N GLN A 46 0.45 1.06 8.13
CA GLN A 46 -0.73 1.78 8.57
C GLN A 46 -2.02 1.16 8.02
N TYR A 47 -1.97 0.64 6.79
CA TYR A 47 -3.11 0.02 6.13
C TYR A 47 -3.18 -1.50 6.39
N GLY A 48 -2.10 -2.10 6.89
CA GLY A 48 -2.06 -3.50 7.31
C GLY A 48 -1.87 -4.49 6.17
N PHE A 49 -1.22 -4.08 5.08
CA PHE A 49 -0.90 -4.96 3.96
C PHE A 49 0.61 -5.23 3.87
N HIS A 50 0.96 -6.42 3.42
CA HIS A 50 2.35 -6.79 3.17
C HIS A 50 2.81 -6.19 1.84
N HIS A 51 3.91 -5.44 1.84
CA HIS A 51 4.48 -4.90 0.61
C HIS A 51 5.73 -5.68 0.22
N ASN A 52 5.70 -6.28 -0.98
CA ASN A 52 6.83 -6.95 -1.58
C ASN A 52 7.28 -6.17 -2.82
N THR A 53 8.59 -6.10 -3.06
CA THR A 53 9.11 -5.53 -4.30
C THR A 53 9.67 -6.61 -5.22
N SER A 54 9.33 -6.55 -6.51
CA SER A 54 9.86 -7.47 -7.52
C SER A 54 11.33 -7.13 -7.82
N SER A 55 12.18 -8.17 -7.91
CA SER A 55 13.62 -7.99 -8.18
C SER A 55 13.83 -7.25 -9.51
N PRO A 56 14.79 -6.30 -9.62
CA PRO A 56 15.02 -5.51 -10.84
C PRO A 56 15.36 -6.36 -12.08
N ARG A 57 15.69 -7.64 -11.86
CA ARG A 57 16.16 -8.58 -12.88
C ARG A 57 15.04 -9.31 -13.61
N TYR A 58 13.77 -9.07 -13.27
CA TYR A 58 12.62 -9.70 -13.93
C TYR A 58 11.54 -8.68 -14.33
N PRO A 59 11.76 -7.92 -15.42
CA PRO A 59 10.73 -7.03 -15.96
C PRO A 59 9.48 -7.77 -16.50
N GLN A 60 9.49 -9.10 -16.56
CA GLN A 60 8.31 -9.92 -16.90
C GLN A 60 7.39 -10.24 -15.71
N ALA A 61 7.76 -9.84 -14.49
CA ALA A 61 6.98 -10.10 -13.28
C ALA A 61 6.01 -8.96 -12.92
N ASN A 62 5.89 -7.93 -13.78
CA ASN A 62 4.96 -6.81 -13.63
C ASN A 62 3.85 -6.87 -14.67
#